data_AF-A0A0C3ADA6-F1
#
_entry.id   AF-A0A0C3ADA6-F1
#
_cell.length_a   1.000
_cell.length_b   1.000
_cell.length_c   1.000
_cell.angle_alpha   90.00
_cell.angle_beta   90.00
_cell.angle_gamma   90.00
#
_symmetry.space_group_name_H-M   'P 1'
#
loop_
_entity.id
_entity.type
_entity.pdbx_description
1 polymer ?
#
loop_
_entity_poly.entity_id
_entity_poly.type
_entity_poly.pdbx_seq_one_letter_code
_entity_poly.pdbx_strand_id
1 'polypeptide(L)'
;MPGTQDYSQLFLPTLQELEIHDFEYLQFIKASNLISLRMLEVKSSEHLQQFLPRRLQSLVIQTSPEHENTLELSPIVLPEIKRLSFVFHNVRWTLTSLPVLTSIHLAYTSGMNFQGNMLCVKLIYHPEMCPSLREIDFGDFVEWDLLLIILKRRNLGRKDVARIEKISIFVPFAFRQSLLDPLLGREQQNGPSNTALSLEETRELICDPSIPGCIECLRNIRPGCRETARPKQPYDPEERLLHPFDMKLDNLFGVFPSVDE
;
A
#
# COMPACT_ATOMS: atom_id res chain seq x y z
N MET A 1 14.03 -33.88 -29.72
CA MET A 1 14.65 -32.81 -28.91
C MET A 1 14.30 -31.49 -29.57
N PRO A 2 13.49 -30.64 -28.92
CA PRO A 2 13.19 -29.31 -29.45
C PRO A 2 14.47 -28.45 -29.38
N GLY A 3 14.86 -27.86 -30.51
CA GLY A 3 16.06 -27.02 -30.59
C GLY A 3 15.90 -25.74 -29.75
N THR A 4 16.90 -25.41 -28.97
CA THR A 4 17.03 -24.12 -28.27
C THR A 4 17.07 -23.00 -29.32
N GLN A 5 15.96 -22.28 -29.48
CA GLN A 5 15.95 -21.02 -30.23
C GLN A 5 16.76 -19.99 -29.46
N ASP A 6 17.83 -19.51 -30.10
CA ASP A 6 18.71 -18.48 -29.57
C ASP A 6 18.01 -17.13 -29.74
N TYR A 7 17.29 -16.70 -28.70
CA TYR A 7 16.60 -15.41 -28.71
C TYR A 7 17.64 -14.29 -28.64
N SER A 8 17.71 -13.46 -29.68
CA SER A 8 18.60 -12.31 -29.72
C SER A 8 18.20 -11.28 -28.66
N GLN A 9 19.14 -10.89 -27.79
CA GLN A 9 18.94 -9.80 -26.84
C GLN A 9 18.77 -8.46 -27.58
N LEU A 10 17.75 -7.68 -27.18
CA LEU A 10 17.48 -6.34 -27.64
C LEU A 10 18.28 -5.32 -26.81
N PHE A 11 19.26 -4.68 -27.41
CA PHE A 11 20.06 -3.65 -26.75
C PHE A 11 19.48 -2.26 -26.98
N LEU A 12 18.99 -1.63 -25.91
CA LEU A 12 18.33 -0.32 -25.93
C LEU A 12 19.02 0.67 -24.98
N PRO A 13 20.22 1.15 -25.31
CA PRO A 13 21.04 1.96 -24.40
C PRO A 13 20.44 3.33 -24.08
N THR A 14 19.56 3.87 -24.92
CA THR A 14 18.93 5.19 -24.71
C THR A 14 17.55 5.10 -24.04
N LEU A 15 17.01 3.89 -23.85
CA LEU A 15 15.69 3.71 -23.27
C LEU A 15 15.69 4.12 -21.79
N GLN A 16 14.79 5.03 -21.43
CA GLN A 16 14.63 5.54 -20.06
C GLN A 16 13.33 5.06 -19.41
N GLU A 17 12.32 4.76 -20.20
CA GLU A 17 11.00 4.33 -19.75
C GLU A 17 10.60 3.06 -20.50
N LEU A 18 10.09 2.08 -19.78
CA LEU A 18 9.62 0.81 -20.35
C LEU A 18 8.31 0.42 -19.70
N GLU A 19 7.35 0.05 -20.54
CA GLU A 19 6.12 -0.62 -20.13
C GLU A 19 6.12 -2.03 -20.71
N ILE A 20 5.79 -3.01 -19.88
CA ILE A 20 5.84 -4.43 -20.25
C ILE A 20 4.66 -5.17 -19.62
N HIS A 21 3.96 -5.97 -20.43
CA HIS A 21 2.86 -6.80 -19.96
C HIS A 21 3.32 -8.14 -19.39
N ASP A 22 4.34 -8.72 -20.02
CA ASP A 22 4.87 -10.01 -19.59
C ASP A 22 6.33 -9.83 -19.19
N PHE A 23 6.60 -10.01 -17.90
CA PHE A 23 7.93 -9.86 -17.34
C PHE A 23 8.94 -10.83 -17.97
N GLU A 24 8.49 -11.93 -18.57
CA GLU A 24 9.36 -12.87 -19.28
C GLU A 24 10.13 -12.20 -20.42
N TYR A 25 9.62 -11.11 -21.01
CA TYR A 25 10.35 -10.38 -22.05
C TYR A 25 11.47 -9.48 -21.50
N LEU A 26 11.44 -9.17 -20.21
CA LEU A 26 12.44 -8.29 -19.58
C LEU A 26 13.85 -8.89 -19.69
N GLN A 27 13.97 -10.21 -19.69
CA GLN A 27 15.26 -10.91 -19.83
C GLN A 27 15.94 -10.70 -21.19
N PHE A 28 15.15 -10.37 -22.21
CA PHE A 28 15.66 -10.12 -23.56
C PHE A 28 15.98 -8.64 -23.78
N ILE A 29 15.72 -7.74 -22.82
CA ILE A 29 15.92 -6.30 -22.97
C ILE A 29 17.12 -5.85 -22.13
N LYS A 30 18.14 -5.31 -22.80
CA LYS A 30 19.28 -4.66 -22.14
C LYS A 30 19.15 -3.15 -22.24
N ALA A 31 18.56 -2.53 -21.22
CA ALA A 31 18.33 -1.08 -21.12
C ALA A 31 19.08 -0.47 -19.93
N SER A 32 20.36 -0.14 -20.09
CA SER A 32 21.23 0.34 -19.00
C SER A 32 20.86 1.71 -18.43
N ASN A 33 20.08 2.51 -19.17
CA ASN A 33 19.64 3.85 -18.77
C ASN A 33 18.16 3.89 -18.36
N LEU A 34 17.54 2.73 -18.10
CA LEU A 34 16.16 2.67 -17.66
C LEU A 34 16.01 3.29 -16.26
N ILE A 35 15.10 4.26 -16.15
CA ILE A 35 14.82 5.02 -14.93
C ILE A 35 13.39 4.74 -14.44
N SER A 36 12.48 4.42 -15.36
CA SER A 36 11.07 4.10 -15.07
C SER A 36 10.68 2.78 -15.70
N LEU A 37 10.06 1.91 -14.90
CA LEU A 37 9.54 0.62 -15.36
C LEU A 37 8.11 0.46 -14.88
N ARG A 38 7.21 0.15 -15.81
CA ARG A 38 5.83 -0.27 -15.53
C ARG A 38 5.66 -1.71 -15.96
N MET A 39 5.30 -2.57 -15.02
CA MET A 39 5.02 -3.98 -15.26
C MET A 39 3.54 -4.23 -15.01
N LEU A 40 2.88 -4.82 -15.98
CA LEU A 40 1.49 -5.25 -15.89
C LEU A 40 1.45 -6.76 -15.63
N GLU A 41 0.33 -7.23 -15.08
CA GLU A 41 0.04 -8.66 -14.86
C GLU A 41 1.15 -9.47 -14.16
N VAL A 42 1.89 -8.85 -13.24
CA VAL A 42 3.00 -9.52 -12.54
C VAL A 42 2.47 -10.67 -11.70
N LYS A 43 3.02 -11.87 -11.95
CA LYS A 43 2.67 -13.09 -11.24
C LYS A 43 3.58 -13.28 -10.01
N SER A 44 4.91 -13.30 -10.15
CA SER A 44 5.83 -13.54 -9.02
C SER A 44 6.95 -12.50 -8.92
N SER A 45 7.60 -12.41 -7.75
CA SER A 45 8.77 -11.53 -7.53
C SER A 45 10.11 -12.17 -7.88
N GLU A 46 10.16 -13.48 -8.14
CA GLU A 46 11.42 -14.21 -8.38
C GLU A 46 12.23 -13.61 -9.54
N HIS A 47 11.53 -13.14 -10.56
CA HIS A 47 12.15 -12.58 -11.75
C HIS A 47 12.54 -11.10 -11.62
N LEU A 48 12.00 -10.39 -10.62
CA LEU A 48 12.38 -8.99 -10.40
C LEU A 48 13.86 -8.86 -10.06
N GLN A 49 14.40 -9.80 -9.28
CA GLN A 49 15.76 -9.70 -8.75
C GLN A 49 16.84 -9.72 -9.84
N GLN A 50 16.57 -10.35 -10.98
CA GLN A 50 17.60 -10.63 -12.00
C GLN A 50 17.79 -9.50 -13.00
N PHE A 51 16.82 -8.60 -13.15
CA PHE A 51 16.74 -7.72 -14.32
C PHE A 51 16.60 -6.24 -14.01
N LEU A 52 16.44 -5.86 -12.75
CA LEU A 52 16.19 -4.47 -12.41
C LEU A 52 17.48 -3.63 -12.57
N PRO A 53 17.46 -2.60 -13.44
CA PRO A 53 18.64 -1.76 -13.66
C PRO A 53 18.99 -0.99 -12.40
N ARG A 54 20.29 -0.85 -12.11
CA ARG A 54 20.78 -0.15 -10.91
C ARG A 54 20.28 1.29 -10.78
N ARG A 55 19.90 1.92 -11.90
CA ARG A 55 19.45 3.31 -12.01
C ARG A 55 17.92 3.47 -11.97
N LEU A 56 17.18 2.40 -11.71
CA LEU A 56 15.74 2.45 -11.69
C LEU A 56 15.26 3.28 -10.49
N GLN A 57 14.50 4.35 -10.76
CA GLN A 57 14.00 5.27 -9.74
C GLN A 57 12.48 5.21 -9.57
N SER A 58 11.77 4.70 -10.57
CA SER A 58 10.32 4.61 -10.57
C SER A 58 9.89 3.21 -10.99
N LEU A 59 9.08 2.56 -10.15
CA LEU A 59 8.57 1.23 -10.42
C LEU A 59 7.05 1.22 -10.22
N VAL A 60 6.34 0.77 -11.25
CA VAL A 60 4.89 0.54 -11.19
C VAL A 60 4.64 -0.95 -11.42
N ILE A 61 3.91 -1.58 -10.51
CA ILE A 61 3.57 -3.00 -10.56
C ILE A 61 2.05 -3.13 -10.51
N GLN A 62 1.46 -3.69 -11.55
CA GLN A 62 0.08 -4.15 -11.53
C GLN A 62 0.08 -5.67 -11.46
N THR A 63 -0.59 -6.23 -10.44
CA THR A 63 -0.61 -7.68 -10.22
C THR A 63 -1.71 -8.35 -11.06
N SER A 64 -1.56 -9.62 -11.41
CA SER A 64 -2.69 -10.37 -11.99
C SER A 64 -3.75 -10.72 -10.92
N PRO A 65 -5.06 -10.70 -11.23
CA PRO A 65 -6.11 -11.17 -10.32
C PRO A 65 -6.15 -12.70 -10.15
N GLU A 66 -5.53 -13.46 -11.05
CA GLU A 66 -5.71 -14.92 -11.16
C GLU A 66 -4.91 -15.71 -10.11
N HIS A 67 -3.96 -15.09 -9.42
CA HIS A 67 -3.02 -15.79 -8.56
C HIS A 67 -2.79 -15.06 -7.24
N GLU A 68 -2.94 -15.80 -6.13
CA GLU A 68 -2.48 -15.36 -4.82
C GLU A 68 -0.96 -15.52 -4.76
N ASN A 69 -0.24 -14.41 -4.91
CA ASN A 69 1.21 -14.40 -4.84
C ASN A 69 1.68 -13.47 -3.72
N THR A 70 2.91 -13.70 -3.26
CA THR A 70 3.61 -12.79 -2.36
C THR A 70 4.67 -12.05 -3.16
N LEU A 71 4.57 -10.72 -3.20
CA LEU A 71 5.60 -9.87 -3.81
C LEU A 71 6.57 -9.41 -2.73
N GLU A 72 7.82 -9.85 -2.85
CA GLU A 72 8.93 -9.37 -2.04
C GLU A 72 9.85 -8.48 -2.88
N LEU A 73 9.97 -7.22 -2.49
CA LEU A 73 10.91 -6.29 -3.09
C LEU A 73 12.15 -6.20 -2.20
N SER A 74 13.29 -6.70 -2.67
CA SER A 74 14.54 -6.65 -1.92
C SER A 74 15.25 -5.29 -2.09
N PRO A 75 15.86 -4.72 -1.03
CA PRO A 75 16.60 -3.45 -1.11
C PRO A 75 17.80 -3.54 -2.07
N ILE A 76 18.40 -4.73 -2.12
CA ILE A 76 19.60 -5.02 -2.91
C ILE A 76 19.32 -4.82 -4.40
N VAL A 77 18.09 -5.11 -4.81
CA VAL A 77 17.63 -5.07 -6.19
C VAL A 77 17.20 -3.66 -6.59
N LEU A 78 16.71 -2.87 -5.63
CA LEU A 78 16.09 -1.57 -5.85
C LEU A 78 16.76 -0.43 -5.05
N PRO A 79 18.09 -0.28 -5.12
CA PRO A 79 18.82 0.65 -4.25
C PRO A 79 18.51 2.13 -4.52
N GLU A 80 18.05 2.46 -5.73
CA GLU A 80 17.75 3.84 -6.17
C GLU A 80 16.26 4.17 -6.30
N ILE A 81 15.35 3.26 -5.89
CA ILE A 81 13.91 3.47 -6.05
C ILE A 81 13.42 4.61 -5.15
N LYS A 82 12.93 5.67 -5.80
CA LYS A 82 12.34 6.85 -5.15
C LYS A 82 10.82 6.82 -5.17
N ARG A 83 10.23 6.19 -6.19
CA ARG A 83 8.79 6.10 -6.40
C ARG A 83 8.38 4.67 -6.65
N LEU A 84 7.42 4.21 -5.88
CA LEU A 84 6.88 2.86 -5.98
C LEU A 84 5.36 2.94 -6.07
N SER A 85 4.79 2.26 -7.05
CA SER A 85 3.35 2.23 -7.27
C SER A 85 2.89 0.79 -7.43
N PHE A 86 1.85 0.41 -6.70
CA PHE A 86 1.21 -0.90 -6.83
C PHE A 86 -0.25 -0.75 -7.19
N VAL A 87 -0.73 -1.63 -8.06
CA VAL A 87 -2.15 -1.89 -8.28
C VAL A 87 -2.39 -3.36 -7.95
N PHE A 88 -2.99 -3.60 -6.79
CA PHE A 88 -3.21 -4.94 -6.25
C PHE A 88 -4.60 -5.44 -6.62
N HIS A 89 -4.66 -6.73 -6.95
CA HIS A 89 -5.92 -7.45 -7.16
C HIS A 89 -6.21 -8.49 -6.07
N ASN A 90 -5.23 -9.33 -5.68
CA ASN A 90 -5.33 -10.33 -4.58
C ASN A 90 -3.95 -10.74 -4.03
N VAL A 91 -2.98 -9.83 -4.06
CA VAL A 91 -1.57 -10.14 -3.78
C VAL A 91 -1.18 -9.63 -2.40
N ARG A 92 -0.46 -10.47 -1.65
CA ARG A 92 0.24 -10.06 -0.44
C ARG A 92 1.56 -9.43 -0.84
N TRP A 93 1.97 -8.36 -0.18
CA TRP A 93 3.28 -7.78 -0.42
C TRP A 93 4.02 -7.57 0.88
N THR A 94 5.34 -7.75 0.81
CA THR A 94 6.23 -7.50 1.92
C THR A 94 7.16 -6.38 1.52
N LEU A 95 6.86 -5.18 2.01
CA LEU A 95 7.83 -4.09 1.99
C LEU A 95 9.05 -4.45 2.87
N THR A 96 10.24 -4.29 2.30
CA THR A 96 11.53 -4.35 3.00
C THR A 96 12.12 -2.92 3.13
N SER A 97 13.32 -2.78 3.66
CA SER A 97 13.98 -1.48 3.81
C SER A 97 14.27 -0.82 2.45
N LEU A 98 13.63 0.31 2.15
CA LEU A 98 13.87 1.11 0.96
C LEU A 98 14.31 2.52 1.39
N PRO A 99 15.63 2.72 1.65
CA PRO A 99 16.14 3.91 2.34
C PRO A 99 15.88 5.22 1.59
N VAL A 100 15.85 5.16 0.26
CA VAL A 100 15.68 6.33 -0.64
C VAL A 100 14.27 6.48 -1.19
N LEU A 101 13.33 5.62 -0.78
CA LEU A 101 11.94 5.71 -1.20
C LEU A 101 11.32 7.01 -0.66
N THR A 102 10.83 7.86 -1.56
CA THR A 102 10.24 9.16 -1.23
C THR A 102 8.72 9.18 -1.36
N SER A 103 8.17 8.36 -2.26
CA SER A 103 6.75 8.30 -2.54
C SER A 103 6.30 6.87 -2.79
N ILE A 104 5.17 6.50 -2.20
CA ILE A 104 4.51 5.22 -2.44
C ILE A 104 3.04 5.44 -2.80
N HIS A 105 2.58 4.73 -3.83
CA HIS A 105 1.18 4.66 -4.22
C HIS A 105 0.70 3.21 -4.15
N LEU A 106 -0.40 2.98 -3.45
CA LEU A 106 -1.04 1.68 -3.32
C LEU A 106 -2.48 1.84 -3.80
N ALA A 107 -2.84 1.21 -4.90
CA ALA A 107 -4.23 1.11 -5.35
C ALA A 107 -4.71 -0.32 -5.14
N TYR A 108 -5.96 -0.50 -4.67
CA TYR A 108 -6.52 -1.81 -4.41
C TYR A 108 -7.89 -1.91 -5.07
N THR A 109 -8.11 -2.89 -5.94
CA THR A 109 -9.33 -2.89 -6.76
C THR A 109 -10.62 -3.28 -6.01
N SER A 110 -10.55 -3.67 -4.74
CA SER A 110 -11.73 -4.10 -3.98
C SER A 110 -11.77 -3.59 -2.54
N GLY A 111 -12.65 -2.63 -2.26
CA GLY A 111 -13.00 -2.23 -0.89
C GLY A 111 -11.83 -1.72 -0.04
N MET A 112 -11.55 -2.40 1.06
CA MET A 112 -10.58 -1.98 2.09
C MET A 112 -9.15 -2.27 1.65
N ASN A 113 -8.27 -1.26 1.72
CA ASN A 113 -6.87 -1.41 1.33
C ASN A 113 -6.06 -2.07 2.46
N PHE A 114 -6.18 -3.38 2.61
CA PHE A 114 -5.42 -4.18 3.57
C PHE A 114 -3.90 -4.00 3.43
N GLN A 115 -3.42 -3.79 2.20
CA GLN A 115 -2.00 -3.56 1.95
C GLN A 115 -1.53 -2.18 2.43
N GLY A 116 -2.42 -1.18 2.39
CA GLY A 116 -2.25 0.11 3.04
C GLY A 116 -2.18 -0.02 4.56
N ASN A 117 -3.08 -0.78 5.19
CA ASN A 117 -3.01 -1.02 6.64
C ASN A 117 -1.74 -1.77 7.04
N MET A 118 -1.31 -2.75 6.26
CA MET A 118 -0.07 -3.49 6.49
C MET A 118 1.16 -2.57 6.37
N LEU A 119 1.20 -1.70 5.36
CA LEU A 119 2.22 -0.65 5.25
C LEU A 119 2.22 0.22 6.51
N CYS A 120 1.03 0.62 6.95
CA CYS A 120 0.86 1.47 8.11
C CYS A 120 1.49 0.83 9.35
N VAL A 121 1.10 -0.40 9.67
CA VAL A 121 1.66 -1.19 10.79
C VAL A 121 3.17 -1.28 10.70
N LYS A 122 3.73 -1.61 9.53
CA LYS A 122 5.19 -1.67 9.34
C LYS A 122 5.88 -0.35 9.65
N LEU A 123 5.33 0.77 9.19
CA LEU A 123 5.90 2.10 9.44
C LEU A 123 5.74 2.55 10.90
N ILE A 124 4.74 2.04 11.62
CA ILE A 124 4.57 2.28 13.07
C ILE A 124 5.72 1.61 13.84
N TYR A 125 5.99 0.33 13.55
CA TYR A 125 7.00 -0.45 14.27
C TYR A 125 8.43 -0.21 13.78
N HIS A 126 8.61 0.05 12.49
CA HIS A 126 9.91 0.17 11.83
C HIS A 126 9.97 1.37 10.87
N PRO A 127 9.81 2.61 11.35
CA PRO A 127 9.80 3.79 10.48
C PRO A 127 11.13 4.01 9.74
N GLU A 128 12.25 3.46 10.25
CA GLU A 128 13.57 3.49 9.62
C GLU A 128 13.66 2.64 8.34
N MET A 129 12.69 1.77 8.05
CA MET A 129 12.64 1.01 6.80
C MET A 129 12.48 1.92 5.58
N CYS A 130 11.80 3.05 5.73
CA CYS A 130 11.63 4.04 4.66
C CYS A 130 11.86 5.44 5.24
N PRO A 131 13.12 5.76 5.62
CA PRO A 131 13.45 6.99 6.31
C PRO A 131 13.26 8.20 5.39
N SER A 132 13.38 8.07 4.07
CA SER A 132 13.16 9.17 3.12
C SER A 132 11.71 9.37 2.68
N LEU A 133 10.77 8.52 3.16
CA LEU A 133 9.39 8.54 2.71
C LEU A 133 8.70 9.84 3.15
N ARG A 134 8.07 10.52 2.19
CA ARG A 134 7.38 11.81 2.36
C ARG A 134 5.96 11.80 1.84
N GLU A 135 5.68 10.98 0.83
CA GLU A 135 4.36 10.92 0.20
C GLU A 135 3.79 9.50 0.26
N ILE A 136 2.54 9.39 0.70
CA ILE A 136 1.80 8.13 0.70
C ILE A 136 0.45 8.36 0.03
N ASP A 137 0.18 7.59 -1.01
CA ASP A 137 -1.11 7.58 -1.69
C ASP A 137 -1.75 6.21 -1.52
N PHE A 138 -2.84 6.14 -0.76
CA PHE A 138 -3.50 4.88 -0.46
C PHE A 138 -4.55 4.47 -1.48
N GLY A 139 -4.89 5.31 -2.47
CA GLY A 139 -5.91 5.09 -3.50
C GLY A 139 -7.34 4.97 -2.95
N ASP A 140 -7.53 4.05 -2.01
CA ASP A 140 -8.75 3.66 -1.33
C ASP A 140 -8.59 3.75 0.20
N PHE A 141 -9.55 3.20 0.93
CA PHE A 141 -9.68 3.35 2.37
C PHE A 141 -8.63 2.54 3.17
N VAL A 142 -8.02 3.19 4.16
CA VAL A 142 -7.21 2.58 5.23
C VAL A 142 -7.76 2.98 6.59
N GLU A 143 -7.38 2.25 7.62
CA GLU A 143 -7.78 2.55 9.00
C GLU A 143 -7.18 3.88 9.48
N TRP A 144 -8.06 4.75 9.99
CA TRP A 144 -7.73 6.13 10.34
C TRP A 144 -6.82 6.26 11.56
N ASP A 145 -7.02 5.40 12.55
CA ASP A 145 -6.20 5.31 13.75
C ASP A 145 -4.76 4.92 13.40
N LEU A 146 -4.55 3.94 12.51
CA LEU A 146 -3.22 3.58 12.01
C LEU A 146 -2.53 4.77 11.33
N LEU A 147 -3.26 5.49 10.47
CA LEU A 147 -2.73 6.67 9.79
C LEU A 147 -2.31 7.77 10.78
N LEU A 148 -3.14 8.01 11.80
CA LEU A 148 -2.86 8.98 12.85
C LEU A 148 -1.65 8.58 13.70
N ILE A 149 -1.51 7.29 14.05
CA ILE A 149 -0.36 6.79 14.80
C ILE A 149 0.93 7.01 14.01
N ILE A 150 0.95 6.71 12.70
CA ILE A 150 2.14 6.96 11.85
C ILE A 150 2.48 8.43 11.82
N LEU A 151 1.49 9.29 11.57
CA LEU A 151 1.71 10.72 11.49
C LEU A 151 2.25 11.27 12.81
N LYS A 152 1.68 10.88 13.95
CA LYS A 152 2.20 11.29 15.27
C LYS A 152 3.64 10.80 15.47
N ARG A 153 3.93 9.52 15.23
CA ARG A 153 5.27 8.96 15.41
C ARG A 153 6.32 9.61 14.51
N ARG A 154 6.03 9.75 13.21
CA ARG A 154 7.00 10.28 12.23
C ARG A 154 7.10 11.80 12.25
N ASN A 155 5.99 12.52 12.39
CA ASN A 155 5.99 13.98 12.25
C ASN A 155 6.20 14.74 13.55
N LEU A 156 5.91 14.12 14.70
CA LEU A 156 6.06 14.76 16.02
C LEU A 156 7.19 14.12 16.85
N GLY A 157 7.35 12.79 16.76
CA GLY A 157 8.22 12.04 17.66
C GLY A 157 9.67 11.86 17.19
N ARG A 158 9.90 11.65 15.89
CA ARG A 158 11.22 11.24 15.36
C ARG A 158 11.88 12.32 14.51
N LYS A 159 13.19 12.46 14.64
CA LYS A 159 14.03 13.40 13.87
C LYS A 159 14.95 12.71 12.86
N ASP A 160 15.09 11.40 12.96
CA ASP A 160 15.96 10.55 12.14
C ASP A 160 15.28 10.03 10.87
N VAL A 161 13.97 10.24 10.75
CA VAL A 161 13.18 9.94 9.55
C VAL A 161 12.54 11.21 9.00
N ALA A 162 12.36 11.26 7.69
CA ALA A 162 11.61 12.31 7.02
C ALA A 162 10.15 12.28 7.48
N ARG A 163 9.60 13.49 7.61
CA ARG A 163 8.18 13.72 7.87
C ARG A 163 7.38 13.32 6.64
N ILE A 164 6.20 12.76 6.88
CA ILE A 164 5.19 12.63 5.84
C ILE A 164 4.64 14.02 5.55
N GLU A 165 4.79 14.47 4.31
CA GLU A 165 4.40 15.80 3.83
C GLU A 165 3.05 15.75 3.11
N LYS A 166 2.71 14.60 2.53
CA LYS A 166 1.49 14.42 1.73
C LYS A 166 0.89 13.05 1.92
N ILE A 167 -0.42 13.03 2.16
CA ILE A 167 -1.24 11.82 2.11
C ILE A 167 -2.36 12.05 1.11
N SER A 168 -2.49 11.16 0.14
CA SER A 168 -3.64 11.10 -0.75
C SER A 168 -4.55 9.97 -0.29
N ILE A 169 -5.69 10.34 0.29
CA ILE A 169 -6.76 9.42 0.67
C ILE A 169 -8.07 10.20 0.77
N PHE A 170 -9.19 9.51 0.62
CA PHE A 170 -10.50 10.10 0.90
C PHE A 170 -10.69 10.30 2.41
N VAL A 171 -10.73 11.54 2.91
CA VAL A 171 -10.93 11.83 4.34
C VAL A 171 -12.32 12.42 4.60
N PRO A 172 -13.16 11.77 5.44
CA PRO A 172 -14.43 12.34 5.87
C PRO A 172 -14.21 13.68 6.57
N PHE A 173 -15.13 14.63 6.35
CA PHE A 173 -14.96 16.01 6.82
C PHE A 173 -14.62 16.11 8.31
N ALA A 174 -15.28 15.30 9.15
CA ALA A 174 -15.09 15.27 10.60
C ALA A 174 -13.65 14.89 11.04
N PHE A 175 -12.92 14.13 10.22
CA PHE A 175 -11.56 13.66 10.55
C PHE A 175 -10.44 14.51 9.92
N ARG A 176 -10.78 15.46 9.03
CA ARG A 176 -9.78 16.24 8.29
C ARG A 176 -8.84 16.99 9.22
N GLN A 177 -9.37 17.64 10.26
CA GLN A 177 -8.54 18.41 11.18
C GLN A 177 -7.60 17.49 11.99
N SER A 178 -8.12 16.35 12.46
CA SER A 178 -7.35 15.36 13.22
C SER A 178 -6.15 14.81 12.44
N LEU A 179 -6.27 14.67 11.11
CA LEU A 179 -5.15 14.26 10.24
C LEU A 179 -4.25 15.42 9.83
N LEU A 180 -4.83 16.61 9.60
CA LEU A 180 -4.08 17.78 9.14
C LEU A 180 -3.10 18.29 10.19
N ASP A 181 -3.49 18.33 11.47
CA ASP A 181 -2.60 18.81 12.54
C ASP A 181 -1.28 18.02 12.63
N PRO A 182 -1.27 16.68 12.78
CA PRO A 182 -0.02 15.93 12.83
C PRO A 182 0.72 15.94 11.49
N LEU A 183 0.04 16.05 10.34
CA LEU A 183 0.70 16.26 9.05
C LEU A 183 1.51 17.56 9.04
N LEU A 184 0.92 18.65 9.54
CA LEU A 184 1.57 19.93 9.73
C LEU A 184 2.59 19.95 10.89
N GLY A 185 2.69 18.86 11.67
CA GLY A 185 3.64 18.74 12.78
C GLY A 185 3.17 19.49 14.03
N ARG A 186 1.85 19.56 14.21
CA ARG A 186 1.20 20.13 15.39
C ARG A 186 0.65 19.00 16.25
N GLU A 187 0.88 19.09 17.54
CA GLU A 187 0.26 18.21 18.52
C GLU A 187 -1.13 18.75 18.88
N GLN A 188 -2.14 17.90 18.78
CA GLN A 188 -3.52 18.27 19.07
C GLN A 188 -3.79 18.05 20.56
N GLN A 189 -4.17 19.11 21.29
CA GLN A 189 -4.43 18.99 22.74
C GLN A 189 -5.74 18.25 23.09
N ASN A 190 -6.73 18.30 22.19
CA ASN A 190 -8.08 17.73 22.42
C ASN A 190 -8.56 16.91 21.21
N GLY A 191 -7.72 16.02 20.69
CA GLY A 191 -8.12 15.16 19.58
C GLY A 191 -9.17 14.12 19.96
N PRO A 192 -9.94 13.58 19.00
CA PRO A 192 -10.78 12.42 19.24
C PRO A 192 -9.93 11.28 19.82
N SER A 193 -10.50 10.51 20.75
CA SER A 193 -9.82 9.33 21.28
C SER A 193 -9.49 8.37 20.13
N ASN A 194 -8.42 7.58 20.27
CA ASN A 194 -8.12 6.54 19.27
C ASN A 194 -9.31 5.59 19.07
N THR A 195 -10.11 5.35 20.12
CA THR A 195 -11.34 4.57 20.05
C THR A 195 -12.35 5.20 19.08
N ALA A 196 -12.55 6.53 19.14
CA ALA A 196 -13.47 7.27 18.27
C ALA A 196 -13.04 7.29 16.80
N LEU A 197 -11.79 6.90 16.53
CA LEU A 197 -11.20 6.79 15.20
C LEU A 197 -11.16 5.34 14.70
N SER A 198 -11.47 4.38 15.58
CA SER A 198 -11.54 2.98 15.23
C SER A 198 -12.69 2.74 14.26
N LEU A 199 -12.49 1.76 13.39
CA LEU A 199 -13.52 1.37 12.43
C LEU A 199 -14.77 0.81 13.13
N GLU A 200 -14.60 0.21 14.31
CA GLU A 200 -15.70 -0.38 15.09
C GLU A 200 -16.63 0.69 15.66
N GLU A 201 -16.09 1.78 16.21
CA GLU A 201 -16.92 2.89 16.71
C GLU A 201 -17.52 3.72 15.57
N THR A 202 -16.81 3.86 14.45
CA THR A 202 -17.35 4.55 13.27
C THR A 202 -18.29 3.69 12.44
N ARG A 203 -18.37 2.38 12.73
CA ARG A 203 -19.22 1.42 12.01
C ARG A 203 -20.69 1.77 12.09
N GLU A 204 -21.20 2.21 13.24
CA GLU A 204 -22.62 2.57 13.37
C GLU A 204 -22.97 3.78 12.51
N LEU A 205 -22.06 4.76 12.44
CA LEU A 205 -22.18 5.92 11.56
C LEU A 205 -22.06 5.54 10.08
N ILE A 206 -21.16 4.63 9.74
CA ILE A 206 -20.93 4.16 8.38
C ILE A 206 -22.10 3.27 7.92
N CYS A 207 -22.64 2.43 8.79
CA CYS A 207 -23.72 1.49 8.50
C CYS A 207 -25.11 2.05 8.81
N ASP A 208 -25.25 3.36 9.03
CA ASP A 208 -26.55 3.99 9.25
C ASP A 208 -27.41 3.82 7.97
N PRO A 209 -28.53 3.04 8.03
CA PRO A 209 -29.36 2.77 6.88
C PRO A 209 -30.09 4.01 6.34
N SER A 210 -30.09 5.12 7.09
CA SER A 210 -30.60 6.40 6.63
C SER A 210 -29.63 7.14 5.70
N ILE A 211 -28.36 6.73 5.64
CA ILE A 211 -27.36 7.29 4.75
C ILE A 211 -27.40 6.54 3.40
N PRO A 212 -27.71 7.22 2.28
CA PRO A 212 -27.75 6.58 0.97
C PRO A 212 -26.34 6.20 0.49
N GLY A 213 -26.20 4.97 -0.03
CA GLY A 213 -24.95 4.42 -0.54
C GLY A 213 -24.90 2.89 -0.34
N CYS A 214 -24.26 2.18 -1.26
CA CYS A 214 -23.96 0.76 -1.09
C CYS A 214 -22.91 0.58 0.03
N ILE A 215 -22.73 -0.65 0.55
CA ILE A 215 -21.74 -0.94 1.61
C ILE A 215 -20.35 -0.45 1.23
N GLU A 216 -19.96 -0.55 -0.04
CA GLU A 216 -18.67 -0.03 -0.52
C GLU A 216 -18.61 1.50 -0.50
N CYS A 217 -19.69 2.20 -0.88
CA CYS A 217 -19.76 3.65 -0.78
C CYS A 217 -19.74 4.10 0.69
N LEU A 218 -20.47 3.41 1.56
CA LEU A 218 -20.52 3.70 2.99
C LEU A 218 -19.17 3.43 3.66
N ARG A 219 -18.55 2.27 3.42
CA ARG A 219 -17.20 1.93 3.93
C ARG A 219 -16.15 2.95 3.50
N ASN A 220 -16.24 3.42 2.26
CA ASN A 220 -15.35 4.46 1.73
C ASN A 220 -15.83 5.88 2.01
N ILE A 221 -16.95 6.05 2.73
CA ILE A 221 -17.66 7.30 3.02
C ILE A 221 -17.82 8.18 1.75
N ARG A 222 -17.94 7.54 0.57
CA ARG A 222 -18.16 8.19 -0.73
C ARG A 222 -19.63 8.65 -0.80
N PRO A 223 -19.91 9.91 -1.19
CA PRO A 223 -21.28 10.35 -1.37
C PRO A 223 -21.98 9.59 -2.51
N GLY A 224 -22.95 8.75 -2.12
CA GLY A 224 -24.16 8.41 -2.86
C GLY A 224 -23.99 7.74 -4.22
N CYS A 225 -23.77 6.42 -4.26
CA CYS A 225 -24.50 5.66 -5.26
C CYS A 225 -26.00 5.65 -4.87
N ARG A 226 -26.90 5.55 -5.85
CA ARG A 226 -28.36 5.54 -5.60
C ARG A 226 -28.86 4.25 -4.94
N GLU A 227 -27.94 3.32 -4.67
CA GLU A 227 -28.28 2.07 -4.02
C GLU A 227 -28.44 2.32 -2.52
N THR A 228 -29.54 1.85 -1.96
CA THR A 228 -29.68 1.69 -0.52
C THR A 228 -28.82 0.51 -0.09
N ALA A 229 -28.00 0.69 0.95
CA ALA A 229 -27.32 -0.41 1.61
C ALA A 229 -28.37 -1.47 1.96
N ARG A 230 -28.29 -2.64 1.30
CA ARG A 230 -29.18 -3.74 1.64
C ARG A 230 -28.78 -4.24 3.04
N PRO A 231 -29.76 -4.49 3.93
CA PRO A 231 -29.47 -5.16 5.18
C PRO A 231 -28.74 -6.48 4.88
N LYS A 232 -27.65 -6.71 5.61
CA LYS A 232 -26.78 -7.88 5.43
C LYS A 232 -27.62 -9.16 5.51
N GLN A 233 -27.55 -10.02 4.50
CA GLN A 233 -28.22 -11.32 4.58
C GLN A 233 -27.35 -12.30 5.39
N PRO A 234 -27.95 -13.19 6.21
CA PRO A 234 -27.20 -14.13 7.06
C PRO A 234 -26.29 -15.12 6.32
N TYR A 235 -26.32 -15.13 4.98
CA TYR A 235 -25.63 -16.08 4.11
C TYR A 235 -24.63 -15.41 3.17
N ASP A 236 -24.26 -14.14 3.39
CA ASP A 236 -23.27 -13.48 2.54
C ASP A 236 -21.89 -14.15 2.70
N PRO A 237 -21.34 -14.78 1.65
CA PRO A 237 -20.14 -15.61 1.74
C PRO A 237 -18.86 -14.82 2.08
N GLU A 238 -18.90 -13.49 2.03
CA GLU A 238 -17.78 -12.62 2.38
C GLU A 238 -17.34 -12.73 3.85
N GLU A 239 -18.19 -13.25 4.74
CA GLU A 239 -17.86 -13.33 6.17
C GLU A 239 -16.98 -14.55 6.55
N ARG A 240 -16.84 -15.56 5.68
CA ARG A 240 -15.92 -16.68 5.97
C ARG A 240 -14.44 -16.34 5.77
N LEU A 241 -14.13 -15.21 5.14
CA LEU A 241 -12.75 -14.82 4.83
C LEU A 241 -12.34 -13.45 5.38
N LEU A 242 -13.27 -12.65 5.94
CA LEU A 242 -13.00 -11.25 6.28
C LEU A 242 -13.64 -10.79 7.60
N HIS A 243 -13.37 -11.48 8.71
CA HIS A 243 -13.10 -10.71 9.92
C HIS A 243 -11.65 -10.23 9.78
N PRO A 244 -11.36 -8.92 9.63
CA PRO A 244 -9.99 -8.41 9.55
C PRO A 244 -9.12 -8.83 10.74
N PHE A 245 -9.77 -9.28 11.81
CA PHE A 245 -9.19 -9.68 13.09
C PHE A 245 -9.12 -11.21 13.29
N ASP A 246 -9.63 -12.04 12.37
CA ASP A 246 -9.45 -13.51 12.40
C ASP A 246 -8.19 -13.95 11.61
N MET A 247 -7.31 -13.01 11.26
CA MET A 247 -5.94 -13.36 10.90
C MET A 247 -5.28 -13.96 12.14
N LYS A 248 -5.14 -15.28 12.20
CA LYS A 248 -4.25 -15.95 13.15
C LYS A 248 -2.88 -15.26 13.08
N LEU A 249 -2.60 -14.42 14.08
CA LEU A 249 -1.35 -13.66 14.24
C LEU A 249 -0.13 -14.56 14.41
N ASP A 250 -0.34 -15.87 14.54
CA ASP A 250 0.58 -16.82 15.15
C ASP A 250 1.89 -17.10 14.36
N ASN A 251 2.11 -16.55 13.16
CA ASN A 251 3.32 -16.84 12.39
C ASN A 251 3.95 -15.68 11.59
N LEU A 252 3.39 -14.45 11.63
CA LEU A 252 3.89 -13.35 10.77
C LEU A 252 4.61 -12.22 11.52
N PHE A 253 4.40 -12.09 12.82
CA PHE A 253 5.09 -11.11 13.64
C PHE A 253 5.89 -11.86 14.69
N GLY A 254 7.23 -11.82 14.56
CA GLY A 254 8.10 -12.19 15.68
C GLY A 254 7.70 -11.40 16.93
N VAL A 255 7.92 -11.99 18.10
CA VAL A 255 7.58 -11.46 19.44
C VAL A 255 7.64 -9.93 19.48
N PHE A 256 6.49 -9.28 19.68
CA PHE A 256 6.41 -7.83 19.81
C PHE A 256 7.16 -7.39 21.09
N PRO A 257 8.08 -6.42 21.02
CA PRO A 257 8.57 -5.77 22.22
C PRO A 257 7.42 -4.94 22.85
N SER A 258 7.36 -4.98 24.18
CA SER A 258 6.48 -4.13 24.98
C SER A 258 6.71 -2.65 24.63
N VAL A 259 5.63 -1.85 24.60
CA VAL A 259 5.69 -0.40 24.30
C VAL A 259 6.24 0.40 25.50
N ASP A 260 6.61 -0.27 26.59
CA ASP A 260 7.11 0.34 27.84
C ASP A 260 8.64 0.18 28.07
N GLU A 261 9.45 -0.05 27.03
CA GLU A 261 10.94 -0.03 27.12
C GLU A 261 11.60 1.06 26.26
#